data_AF-A0A9E5N8J4-F1
#
_entry.id   AF-A0A9E5N8J4-F1
#
_cell.length_a   1.000
_cell.length_b   1.000
_cell.length_c   1.000
_cell.angle_alpha   90.00
_cell.angle_beta   90.00
_cell.angle_gamma   90.00
#
_symmetry.space_group_name_H-M   'P 1'
#
loop_
_entity.id
_entity.type
_entity.pdbx_description
1 polymer ?
#
loop_
_entity_poly.entity_id
_entity_poly.type
_entity_poly.pdbx_seq_one_letter_code
_entity_poly.pdbx_strand_id
1 'polypeptide(L)'
;MRSSWFCLLGIVLLGAGFAAGPLSAGEVPASAPGFAVVDMEKVISGYEAYKQANVEFRRYYMEAERQLEMNRRLRLLEDKEVQELRDLRAIVALSPEQKARLEHLESLSDAREREFVALEQKSVALTAEEEERRQTLAEIAAKRAPDVVAEERRLTEARQKRNE
;
A
#
# COMPACT_ATOMS: atom_id res chain seq x y z
N MET A 1 -6.81 25.44 -49.50
CA MET A 1 -5.63 24.87 -50.19
C MET A 1 -4.52 25.92 -50.20
N ARG A 2 -3.37 25.61 -49.58
CA ARG A 2 -2.02 26.22 -49.79
C ARG A 2 -1.92 27.73 -49.40
N SER A 3 -0.87 28.27 -48.80
CA SER A 3 0.52 27.85 -48.65
C SER A 3 1.19 28.61 -47.49
N SER A 4 2.06 27.91 -46.77
CA SER A 4 3.12 28.44 -45.92
C SER A 4 4.06 29.40 -46.66
N TRP A 5 4.57 30.43 -45.97
CA TRP A 5 5.98 30.86 -46.05
C TRP A 5 6.25 32.05 -45.11
N PHE A 6 7.04 31.82 -44.07
CA PHE A 6 7.84 32.87 -43.43
C PHE A 6 9.30 32.43 -43.51
N CYS A 7 10.05 33.04 -44.42
CA CYS A 7 11.50 32.93 -44.51
C CYS A 7 12.14 34.25 -44.08
N LEU A 8 12.87 34.16 -42.97
CA LEU A 8 14.26 34.58 -42.79
C LEU A 8 14.69 36.07 -42.85
N LEU A 9 15.62 36.32 -41.92
CA LEU A 9 16.85 37.13 -42.01
C LEU A 9 16.77 38.62 -41.59
N GLY A 10 17.33 38.86 -40.40
CA GLY A 10 17.93 40.14 -40.00
C GLY A 10 19.12 39.87 -39.08
N ILE A 11 20.30 39.67 -39.67
CA ILE A 11 21.62 39.65 -39.00
C ILE A 11 22.11 41.11 -38.85
N VAL A 12 23.11 41.32 -37.98
CA VAL A 12 24.13 42.40 -37.97
C VAL A 12 23.80 43.49 -36.92
N LEU A 13 24.61 43.87 -35.90
CA LEU A 13 26.06 43.81 -35.63
C LEU A 13 26.35 44.23 -34.16
N LEU A 14 27.64 44.18 -33.80
CA LEU A 14 28.37 44.77 -32.64
C LEU A 14 28.46 43.87 -31.40
N GLY A 15 29.63 43.53 -30.87
CA GLY A 15 30.97 44.04 -31.07
C GLY A 15 31.76 43.84 -29.77
N ALA A 16 32.91 43.17 -29.89
CA ALA A 16 34.05 43.03 -28.98
C ALA A 16 33.96 43.59 -27.53
N GLY A 17 34.30 42.73 -26.57
CA GLY A 17 34.65 43.14 -25.20
C GLY A 17 35.19 41.98 -24.39
N PHE A 18 36.47 41.68 -24.58
CA PHE A 18 37.27 40.81 -23.71
C PHE A 18 37.12 41.22 -22.24
N ALA A 19 36.72 40.29 -21.38
CA ALA A 19 37.03 40.35 -19.96
C ALA A 19 37.81 39.08 -19.60
N ALA A 20 39.13 39.21 -19.69
CA ALA A 20 40.10 38.23 -19.23
C ALA A 20 40.06 38.15 -17.71
N GLY A 21 39.74 36.96 -17.18
CA GLY A 21 40.13 36.53 -15.85
C GLY A 21 41.04 35.31 -16.00
N PRO A 22 42.24 35.27 -15.40
CA PRO A 22 43.18 34.19 -15.61
C PRO A 22 42.74 32.99 -14.77
N LEU A 23 42.03 32.04 -15.37
CA LEU A 23 41.91 30.71 -14.79
C LEU A 23 43.11 29.91 -15.28
N SER A 24 43.98 29.59 -14.32
CA SER A 24 45.13 28.71 -14.47
C SER A 24 44.78 27.50 -15.34
N ALA A 25 45.49 27.37 -16.45
CA ALA A 25 45.48 26.19 -17.28
C ALA A 25 46.07 25.01 -16.48
N GLY A 26 45.20 24.25 -15.81
CA GLY A 26 45.45 22.84 -15.54
C GLY A 26 45.06 22.09 -16.80
N GLU A 27 46.04 21.52 -17.48
CA GLU A 27 45.87 20.68 -18.67
C GLU A 27 44.84 19.58 -18.40
N VAL A 28 43.70 19.62 -19.09
CA VAL A 28 42.84 18.45 -19.27
C VAL A 28 43.03 18.00 -20.72
N PRO A 29 43.57 16.80 -20.97
CA PRO A 29 43.80 16.34 -22.33
C PRO A 29 42.47 16.19 -23.07
N ALA A 30 42.54 16.52 -24.35
CA ALA A 30 41.46 16.50 -25.30
C ALA A 30 40.78 15.13 -25.44
N SER A 31 39.45 15.17 -25.59
CA SER A 31 38.64 14.21 -26.34
C SER A 31 38.69 12.74 -25.91
N ALA A 32 37.84 12.39 -24.94
CA ALA A 32 37.04 11.18 -25.05
C ALA A 32 35.59 11.62 -25.34
N PRO A 33 34.80 10.92 -26.17
CA PRO A 33 33.38 11.22 -26.30
C PRO A 33 32.78 11.09 -24.89
N GLY A 34 32.42 12.23 -24.31
CA GLY A 34 31.96 12.31 -22.94
C GLY A 34 30.64 11.56 -22.81
N PHE A 35 30.70 10.29 -22.41
CA PHE A 35 29.54 9.61 -21.88
C PHE A 35 29.18 10.34 -20.59
N ALA A 36 28.15 11.18 -20.66
CA ALA A 36 27.51 11.70 -19.47
C ALA A 36 26.84 10.52 -18.77
N VAL A 37 27.48 10.00 -17.72
CA VAL A 37 26.85 9.03 -16.83
C VAL A 37 25.84 9.81 -16.00
N VAL A 38 24.58 9.76 -16.41
CA VAL A 38 23.48 10.31 -15.62
C VAL A 38 23.19 9.34 -14.51
N ASP A 39 23.46 9.77 -13.28
CA ASP A 39 23.02 9.08 -12.08
C ASP A 39 21.49 9.21 -11.98
N MET A 40 20.80 8.20 -12.51
CA MET A 40 19.34 8.13 -12.52
C MET A 40 18.77 8.19 -11.10
N GLU A 41 19.48 7.67 -10.11
CA GLU A 41 19.03 7.67 -8.72
C GLU A 41 18.98 9.10 -8.17
N LYS A 42 19.99 9.91 -8.51
CA LYS A 42 20.05 11.34 -8.16
C LYS A 42 19.00 12.17 -8.92
N VAL A 43 18.75 11.85 -10.19
CA VAL A 43 17.71 12.52 -11.01
C VAL A 43 16.30 12.20 -10.49
N ILE A 44 16.04 10.95 -10.13
CA ILE A 44 14.75 10.49 -9.60
C ILE A 44 14.50 11.11 -8.21
N SER A 45 15.52 11.24 -7.37
CA SER A 45 15.40 11.84 -6.03
C SER A 45 15.01 13.33 -6.03
N GLY A 46 15.32 14.04 -7.12
CA GLY A 46 14.96 15.45 -7.34
C GLY A 46 13.54 15.65 -7.89
N TYR A 47 12.87 14.58 -8.31
CA TYR A 47 11.53 14.64 -8.89
C TYR A 47 10.48 14.55 -7.78
N GLU A 48 9.81 15.67 -7.49
CA GLU A 48 8.72 15.74 -6.50
C GLU A 48 7.59 14.73 -6.78
N ALA A 49 7.34 14.40 -8.05
CA ALA A 49 6.38 13.36 -8.43
C ALA A 49 6.78 11.96 -7.90
N TYR A 50 8.07 11.65 -7.82
CA TYR A 50 8.55 10.38 -7.27
C TYR A 50 8.40 10.32 -5.73
N LYS A 51 8.64 11.45 -5.05
CA LYS A 51 8.38 11.56 -3.61
C LYS A 51 6.89 11.42 -3.28
N GLN A 52 6.01 12.07 -4.04
CA GLN A 52 4.56 11.97 -3.87
C GLN A 52 4.05 10.56 -4.14
N ALA A 53 4.49 9.92 -5.23
CA ALA A 53 4.17 8.53 -5.53
C ALA A 53 4.59 7.57 -4.42
N ASN A 54 5.78 7.77 -3.82
CA ASN A 54 6.24 6.98 -2.68
C ASN A 54 5.40 7.18 -1.40
N VAL A 55 4.93 8.41 -1.15
CA VAL A 55 4.04 8.70 -0.02
C VAL A 55 2.68 8.04 -0.20
N GLU A 56 2.10 8.13 -1.40
CA GLU A 56 0.83 7.49 -1.74
C GLU A 56 0.95 5.97 -1.67
N PHE A 57 2.04 5.40 -2.20
CA PHE A 57 2.31 3.98 -2.12
C PHE A 57 2.42 3.49 -0.67
N ARG A 58 3.19 4.19 0.19
CA ARG A 58 3.29 3.87 1.62
C ARG A 58 1.94 3.93 2.31
N ARG A 59 1.13 4.96 2.03
CA ARG A 59 -0.22 5.09 2.58
C ARG A 59 -1.11 3.92 2.17
N TYR A 60 -1.10 3.59 0.88
CA TYR A 60 -1.87 2.46 0.34
C TYR A 60 -1.46 1.14 0.99
N TYR A 61 -0.15 0.89 1.10
CA TYR A 61 0.39 -0.32 1.70
C TYR A 61 -0.02 -0.46 3.18
N MET A 62 0.13 0.60 3.98
CA MET A 62 -0.29 0.60 5.38
C MET A 62 -1.80 0.36 5.55
N GLU A 63 -2.62 0.92 4.67
CA GLU A 63 -4.06 0.72 4.70
C GLU A 63 -4.44 -0.72 4.35
N ALA A 64 -3.83 -1.28 3.31
CA ALA A 64 -4.05 -2.66 2.90
C ALA A 64 -3.59 -3.67 3.98
N GLU A 65 -2.44 -3.44 4.63
CA GLU A 65 -2.00 -4.26 5.76
C GLU A 65 -2.96 -4.17 6.94
N ARG A 66 -3.43 -2.97 7.28
CA ARG A 66 -4.41 -2.77 8.35
C ARG A 66 -5.72 -3.49 8.05
N GLN A 67 -6.22 -3.40 6.81
CA GLN A 67 -7.45 -4.08 6.40
C GLN A 67 -7.29 -5.60 6.41
N LEU A 68 -6.15 -6.12 5.96
CA LEU A 68 -5.87 -7.55 6.03
C LEU A 68 -5.82 -8.04 7.48
N GLU A 69 -5.13 -7.33 8.36
CA GLU A 69 -5.06 -7.68 9.78
C GLU A 69 -6.45 -7.63 10.42
N MET A 70 -7.26 -6.62 10.10
CA MET A 70 -8.66 -6.54 10.54
C MET A 70 -9.46 -7.74 10.04
N ASN A 71 -9.40 -8.06 8.75
CA ASN A 71 -10.17 -9.17 8.17
C ASN A 71 -9.76 -10.52 8.76
N ARG A 72 -8.47 -10.71 9.07
CA ARG A 72 -7.97 -11.89 9.77
C ARG A 72 -8.50 -11.96 11.20
N ARG A 73 -8.42 -10.86 11.95
CA ARG A 73 -8.93 -10.79 13.33
C ARG A 73 -10.44 -10.98 13.41
N LEU A 74 -11.19 -10.61 12.37
CA LEU A 74 -12.66 -10.71 12.35
C LEU A 74 -13.17 -11.95 11.60
N ARG A 75 -12.28 -12.88 11.23
CA ARG A 75 -12.61 -14.05 10.37
C ARG A 75 -13.75 -14.91 10.91
N LEU A 76 -13.87 -15.02 12.23
CA LEU A 76 -14.89 -15.85 12.90
C LEU A 76 -16.00 -15.03 13.56
N LEU A 77 -16.18 -13.78 13.12
CA LEU A 77 -17.36 -12.99 13.46
C LEU A 77 -18.43 -13.10 12.37
N GLU A 78 -19.67 -13.15 12.83
CA GLU A 78 -20.86 -13.07 11.97
C GLU A 78 -21.00 -11.68 11.35
N ASP A 79 -21.78 -11.56 10.29
CA ASP A 79 -22.02 -10.28 9.60
C ASP A 79 -22.57 -9.20 10.51
N LYS A 80 -23.49 -9.56 11.41
CA LYS A 80 -24.07 -8.63 12.38
C LYS A 80 -23.03 -8.14 13.39
N GLU A 81 -22.14 -9.03 13.84
CA GLU A 81 -21.09 -8.71 14.81
C GLU A 81 -20.00 -7.83 14.20
N VAL A 82 -19.65 -8.08 12.92
CA VAL A 82 -18.75 -7.20 12.17
C VAL A 82 -19.38 -5.83 11.96
N GLN A 83 -20.67 -5.76 11.63
CA GLN A 83 -21.38 -4.49 11.48
C GLN A 83 -21.43 -3.73 12.81
N GLU A 84 -21.77 -4.41 13.91
CA GLU A 84 -21.79 -3.82 15.26
C GLU A 84 -20.41 -3.28 15.65
N LEU A 85 -19.34 -4.03 15.38
CA LEU A 85 -17.97 -3.59 15.65
C LEU A 85 -17.59 -2.36 14.80
N ARG A 86 -18.03 -2.28 13.54
CA ARG A 86 -17.85 -1.09 12.69
C ARG A 86 -18.59 0.12 13.26
N ASP A 87 -19.85 -0.08 13.65
CA ASP A 87 -20.70 0.98 14.20
C ASP A 87 -20.12 1.52 15.51
N LEU A 88 -19.66 0.63 16.40
CA LEU A 88 -19.00 1.01 17.65
C LEU A 88 -17.71 1.80 17.40
N ARG A 89 -16.87 1.38 16.43
CA ARG A 89 -15.63 2.11 16.10
C ARG A 89 -15.86 3.48 15.47
N ALA A 90 -17.03 3.71 14.87
CA ALA A 90 -17.40 5.00 14.31
C ALA A 90 -17.84 6.03 15.37
N ILE A 91 -18.12 5.58 16.60
CA ILE A 91 -18.55 6.46 17.70
C ILE A 91 -17.33 7.18 18.30
N VAL A 92 -17.36 8.52 18.26
CA VAL A 92 -16.27 9.38 18.76
C VAL A 92 -16.09 9.27 20.29
N ALA A 93 -17.19 9.14 21.03
CA ALA A 93 -17.19 9.06 22.49
C ALA A 93 -18.05 7.88 22.96
N LEU A 94 -17.41 6.73 23.16
CA LEU A 94 -18.05 5.50 23.61
C LEU A 94 -18.48 5.57 25.08
N SER A 95 -19.71 5.15 25.36
CA SER A 95 -20.17 4.87 26.72
C SER A 95 -19.40 3.69 27.33
N PRO A 96 -19.40 3.51 28.67
CA PRO A 96 -18.76 2.36 29.31
C PRO A 96 -19.28 1.01 28.78
N GLU A 97 -20.59 0.90 28.54
CA GLU A 97 -21.21 -0.31 27.98
C GLU A 97 -20.75 -0.58 26.55
N GLN A 98 -20.66 0.47 25.73
CA GLN A 98 -20.20 0.38 24.35
C GLN A 98 -18.72 -0.02 24.27
N LYS A 99 -17.88 0.48 25.19
CA LYS A 99 -16.49 0.04 25.32
C LYS A 99 -16.39 -1.44 25.66
N ALA A 100 -17.15 -1.88 26.67
CA ALA A 100 -17.17 -3.29 27.06
C ALA A 100 -17.66 -4.20 25.91
N ARG A 101 -18.66 -3.74 25.14
CA ARG A 101 -19.15 -4.48 23.97
C ARG A 101 -18.12 -4.54 22.85
N LEU A 102 -17.41 -3.44 22.59
CA LEU A 102 -16.33 -3.41 21.61
C LEU A 102 -15.22 -4.40 21.99
N GLU A 103 -14.75 -4.36 23.25
CA GLU A 103 -13.74 -5.29 23.77
C GLU A 103 -14.21 -6.75 23.67
N HIS A 104 -15.47 -7.00 23.99
CA HIS A 104 -16.06 -8.34 23.87
C HIS A 104 -16.02 -8.83 22.40
N LEU A 105 -16.50 -8.02 21.45
CA LEU A 105 -16.50 -8.39 20.03
C LEU A 105 -15.07 -8.62 19.49
N GLU A 106 -14.10 -7.83 19.95
CA GLU A 106 -12.69 -8.00 19.58
C GLU A 106 -12.13 -9.32 20.13
N SER A 107 -12.48 -9.71 21.36
CA SER A 107 -12.03 -10.97 21.96
C SER A 107 -12.80 -12.22 21.47
N LEU A 108 -14.00 -12.04 20.94
CA LEU A 108 -14.91 -13.12 20.57
C LEU A 108 -14.38 -13.95 19.40
N SER A 109 -13.77 -13.29 18.41
CA SER A 109 -13.18 -13.97 17.27
C SER A 109 -11.99 -14.85 17.70
N ASP A 110 -11.12 -14.34 18.57
CA ASP A 110 -10.00 -15.11 19.13
C ASP A 110 -10.48 -16.31 19.95
N ALA A 111 -11.57 -16.15 20.70
CA ALA A 111 -12.18 -17.24 21.46
C ALA A 111 -12.71 -18.33 20.52
N ARG A 112 -13.41 -17.94 19.44
CA ARG A 112 -13.93 -18.86 18.42
C ARG A 112 -12.83 -19.53 17.61
N GLU A 113 -11.70 -18.86 17.37
CA GLU A 113 -10.55 -19.46 16.69
C GLU A 113 -9.95 -20.57 17.55
N ARG A 114 -9.76 -20.31 18.85
CA ARG A 114 -9.30 -21.34 19.79
C ARG A 114 -10.28 -22.51 19.87
N GLU A 115 -11.58 -22.22 19.90
CA GLU A 115 -12.64 -23.23 19.88
C GLU A 115 -12.57 -24.07 18.60
N PHE A 116 -12.49 -23.42 17.44
CA PHE A 116 -12.46 -24.09 16.14
C PHE A 116 -11.23 -25.01 16.02
N VAL A 117 -10.05 -24.50 16.37
CA VAL A 117 -8.81 -25.27 16.38
C VAL A 117 -8.91 -26.46 17.35
N ALA A 118 -9.48 -26.26 18.54
CA ALA A 118 -9.66 -27.35 19.50
C ALA A 118 -10.61 -28.44 18.97
N LEU A 119 -11.68 -28.06 18.26
CA LEU A 119 -12.61 -28.99 17.62
C LEU A 119 -11.97 -29.74 16.44
N GLU A 120 -11.11 -29.07 15.66
CA GLU A 120 -10.37 -29.71 14.55
C GLU A 120 -9.30 -30.68 15.03
N GLN A 121 -8.64 -30.38 16.16
CA GLN A 121 -7.56 -31.19 16.72
C GLN A 121 -8.05 -32.30 17.64
N LYS A 122 -9.36 -32.35 17.94
CA LYS A 122 -9.93 -33.35 18.82
C LYS A 122 -9.76 -34.75 18.20
N SER A 123 -8.94 -35.59 18.84
CA SER A 123 -8.64 -36.94 18.37
C SER A 123 -9.75 -37.96 18.66
N VAL A 124 -10.67 -37.62 19.56
CA VAL A 124 -11.84 -38.42 19.92
C VAL A 124 -13.02 -37.98 19.07
N ALA A 125 -13.94 -38.90 18.75
CA ALA A 125 -15.16 -38.59 18.02
C ALA A 125 -15.90 -37.41 18.67
N LEU A 126 -16.24 -36.41 17.84
CA LEU A 126 -17.02 -35.25 18.22
C LEU A 126 -18.44 -35.68 18.60
N THR A 127 -19.03 -35.02 19.60
CA THR A 127 -20.47 -35.12 19.82
C THR A 127 -21.23 -34.45 18.66
N ALA A 128 -22.53 -34.72 18.54
CA ALA A 128 -23.36 -34.08 17.52
C ALA A 128 -23.34 -32.53 17.64
N GLU A 129 -23.38 -32.02 18.88
CA GLU A 129 -23.32 -30.59 19.17
C GLU A 129 -21.96 -29.98 18.79
N GLU A 130 -20.86 -30.69 19.07
CA GLU A 130 -19.51 -30.25 18.73
C GLU A 130 -19.28 -30.23 17.21
N GLU A 131 -19.84 -31.21 16.51
CA GLU A 131 -19.80 -31.29 15.05
C GLU A 131 -20.59 -30.13 14.41
N GLU A 132 -21.80 -29.87 14.89
CA GLU A 132 -22.62 -28.73 14.45
C GLU A 132 -21.90 -27.41 14.71
N ARG A 133 -21.29 -27.27 15.88
CA ARG A 133 -20.53 -26.08 16.25
C ARG A 133 -19.31 -25.87 15.35
N ARG A 134 -18.56 -26.95 15.06
CA ARG A 134 -17.43 -26.92 14.12
C ARG A 134 -17.88 -26.50 12.72
N GLN A 135 -18.98 -27.06 12.23
CA GLN A 135 -19.56 -26.71 10.93
C GLN A 135 -19.96 -25.23 10.88
N THR A 136 -20.62 -24.72 11.93
CA THR A 136 -21.00 -23.31 12.03
C THR A 136 -19.77 -22.39 11.93
N LEU A 137 -18.70 -22.69 12.67
CA LEU A 137 -17.46 -21.90 12.63
C LEU A 137 -16.77 -21.99 11.26
N ALA A 138 -16.76 -23.17 10.64
CA ALA A 138 -16.23 -23.37 9.30
C ALA A 138 -17.01 -22.59 8.24
N GLU A 139 -18.35 -22.54 8.35
CA GLU A 139 -19.20 -21.76 7.44
C GLU A 139 -18.96 -20.25 7.58
N ILE A 140 -18.81 -19.74 8.81
CA ILE A 140 -18.45 -18.34 9.04
C ILE A 140 -17.10 -18.03 8.41
N ALA A 141 -16.10 -18.88 8.64
CA ALA A 141 -14.76 -18.72 8.05
C ALA A 141 -14.80 -18.76 6.51
N ALA A 142 -15.57 -19.69 5.94
CA ALA A 142 -15.70 -19.86 4.49
C ALA A 142 -16.35 -18.64 3.82
N LYS A 143 -17.37 -18.05 4.45
CA LYS A 143 -18.00 -16.80 3.96
C LYS A 143 -17.02 -15.63 3.94
N ARG A 144 -16.09 -15.58 4.90
CA ARG A 144 -15.10 -14.50 5.04
C ARG A 144 -13.81 -14.71 4.25
N ALA A 145 -13.51 -15.95 3.84
CA ALA A 145 -12.30 -16.28 3.11
C ALA A 145 -12.07 -15.43 1.84
N PRO A 146 -13.09 -15.13 1.01
CA PRO A 146 -12.90 -14.29 -0.18
C PRO A 146 -12.37 -12.88 0.14
N ASP A 147 -12.85 -12.26 1.22
CA ASP A 147 -12.42 -10.92 1.62
C ASP A 147 -10.94 -10.90 2.04
N VAL A 148 -10.52 -11.92 2.80
CA VAL A 148 -9.10 -12.09 3.20
C VAL A 148 -8.23 -12.31 1.97
N VAL A 149 -8.63 -13.23 1.08
CA VAL A 149 -7.87 -13.53 -0.15
C VAL A 149 -7.79 -12.33 -1.08
N ALA A 150 -8.86 -11.53 -1.18
CA ALA A 150 -8.86 -10.31 -2.00
C ALA A 150 -7.85 -9.28 -1.48
N GLU A 151 -7.77 -9.05 -0.17
CA GLU A 151 -6.77 -8.14 0.40
C GLU A 151 -5.32 -8.69 0.28
N GLU A 152 -5.12 -10.00 0.44
CA GLU A 152 -3.81 -10.62 0.22
C GLU A 152 -3.32 -10.48 -1.23
N ARG A 153 -4.24 -10.64 -2.20
CA ARG A 153 -3.95 -10.38 -3.62
C ARG A 153 -3.58 -8.93 -3.86
N ARG A 154 -4.34 -7.97 -3.33
CA ARG A 154 -4.03 -6.54 -3.44
C ARG A 154 -2.66 -6.19 -2.87
N LEU A 155 -2.29 -6.75 -1.71
CA LEU A 155 -0.96 -6.56 -1.13
C LEU A 155 0.14 -7.17 -1.99
N THR A 156 -0.10 -8.33 -2.59
CA THR A 156 0.85 -8.99 -3.48
C THR A 156 1.08 -8.17 -4.75
N GLU A 157 0.00 -7.70 -5.39
CA GLU A 157 0.05 -6.82 -6.56
C GLU A 157 0.77 -5.50 -6.24
N ALA A 158 0.52 -4.91 -5.07
CA ALA A 158 1.22 -3.71 -4.62
C ALA A 158 2.72 -3.94 -4.47
N ARG A 159 3.13 -5.09 -3.91
CA ARG A 159 4.55 -5.46 -3.78
C ARG A 159 5.23 -5.65 -5.13
N GLN A 160 4.52 -6.23 -6.11
CA GLN A 160 5.03 -6.41 -7.46
C GLN A 160 5.25 -5.05 -8.14
N LYS A 161 4.25 -4.16 -8.12
CA LYS A 161 4.36 -2.79 -8.69
C LYS A 161 5.47 -1.93 -8.10
N ARG A 162 5.96 -2.25 -6.89
CA ARG A 162 7.08 -1.53 -6.26
C ARG A 162 8.44 -1.96 -6.83
N ASN A 163 8.53 -3.21 -7.28
CA ASN A 163 9.78 -3.82 -7.72
C ASN A 163 9.95 -3.75 -9.25
N GLU A 164 8.94 -3.27 -9.97
CA GLU A 164 8.96 -2.91 -11.40
C GLU A 164 9.35 -1.44 -11.59
#